data_AF-Q63PQ2-F1
#
_entry.id   AF-Q63PQ2-F1
#
_cell.length_a   1.000
_cell.length_b   1.000
_cell.length_c   1.000
_cell.angle_alpha   90.00
_cell.angle_beta   90.00
_cell.angle_gamma   90.00
#
_symmetry.space_group_name_H-M   'P 1'
#
loop_
_entity.id
_entity.type
_entity.pdbx_description
1 polymer ?
#
loop_
_entity_poly.entity_id
_entity_poly.type
_entity_poly.pdbx_seq_one_letter_code
_entity_poly.pdbx_strand_id
1 'polypeptide(L)'
;MEKPEMDQMSLIEHVLSITREIDHAVQMADWTEAARLTEERSPYLMSITAEQTPASLALVRQLQAIDTALLANAKAAQAELQVEYRTAMDRLSQAGAYQAAAQL
;
A
#
# COMPACT_ATOMS: atom_id res chain seq x y z
N MET A 1 0.40 22.45 -8.26
CA MET A 1 0.46 21.13 -8.93
C MET A 1 -0.34 21.27 -10.21
N GLU A 2 0.29 20.99 -11.35
CA GLU A 2 -0.34 21.06 -12.66
C GLU A 2 -1.34 19.90 -12.78
N LYS A 3 -2.57 20.19 -13.17
CA LYS A 3 -3.62 19.17 -13.32
C LYS A 3 -3.27 18.34 -14.56
N PRO A 4 -3.22 17.01 -14.50
CA PRO A 4 -2.93 16.21 -15.68
C PRO A 4 -3.99 16.50 -16.75
N GLU A 5 -3.56 16.89 -17.95
CA GLU A 5 -4.41 17.11 -19.12
C GLU A 5 -4.92 15.76 -19.65
N MET A 6 -5.85 15.15 -18.93
CA MET A 6 -6.53 13.92 -19.32
C MET A 6 -8.03 14.13 -19.22
N ASP A 7 -8.79 13.56 -20.15
CA ASP A 7 -10.24 13.46 -19.93
C ASP A 7 -10.54 12.54 -18.74
N GLN A 8 -11.73 12.67 -18.18
CA GLN A 8 -12.12 11.99 -16.95
C GLN A 8 -12.05 10.45 -17.07
N MET A 9 -12.35 9.87 -18.24
CA MET A 9 -12.28 8.41 -18.43
C MET A 9 -10.83 7.96 -18.42
N SER A 10 -9.99 8.61 -19.23
CA SER A 10 -8.55 8.33 -19.30
C SER A 10 -7.89 8.47 -17.93
N LEU A 11 -8.27 9.49 -17.15
CA LEU A 11 -7.78 9.69 -15.78
C LEU A 11 -8.12 8.51 -14.88
N ILE A 12 -9.36 8.04 -14.90
CA ILE A 12 -9.81 6.90 -14.07
C ILE A 12 -9.11 5.61 -14.49
N GLU A 13 -8.93 5.38 -15.79
CA GLU A 13 -8.19 4.22 -16.32
C GLU A 13 -6.72 4.25 -15.88
N HIS A 14 -6.08 5.41 -15.91
CA HIS A 14 -4.71 5.58 -15.45
C HIS A 14 -4.57 5.33 -13.95
N VAL A 15 -5.46 5.88 -13.13
CA VAL A 15 -5.47 5.60 -11.69
C VAL A 15 -5.69 4.10 -11.43
N LEU A 16 -6.59 3.44 -12.18
CA LEU A 16 -6.79 2.00 -12.06
C LEU A 16 -5.55 1.19 -12.46
N SER A 17 -4.79 1.65 -13.46
CA SER A 17 -3.51 1.03 -13.83
C SER A 17 -2.51 1.09 -12.67
N ILE A 18 -2.26 2.28 -12.11
CA ILE A 18 -1.34 2.44 -10.99
C ILE A 18 -1.82 1.64 -9.78
N THR A 19 -3.12 1.60 -9.51
CA THR A 19 -3.70 0.77 -8.43
C THR A 19 -3.40 -0.73 -8.59
N ARG A 20 -3.38 -1.25 -9.83
CA ARG A 20 -2.99 -2.65 -10.09
C ARG A 20 -1.49 -2.87 -9.92
N GLU A 21 -0.66 -1.88 -10.25
CA GLU A 21 0.78 -1.95 -10.00
C GLU A 21 1.09 -1.94 -8.49
N ILE A 22 0.36 -1.12 -7.71
CA ILE A 22 0.44 -1.14 -6.23
C ILE A 22 0.05 -2.52 -5.69
N ASP A 23 -1.05 -3.10 -6.17
CA ASP A 23 -1.49 -4.43 -5.75
C ASP A 23 -0.45 -5.50 -6.07
N HIS A 24 0.18 -5.44 -7.25
CA HIS A 24 1.27 -6.34 -7.62
C HIS A 24 2.50 -6.17 -6.71
N ALA A 25 2.93 -4.94 -6.41
CA ALA A 25 4.03 -4.68 -5.49
C ALA A 25 3.75 -5.25 -4.09
N VAL A 26 2.51 -5.08 -3.59
CA VAL A 26 2.09 -5.65 -2.31
C VAL A 26 2.07 -7.18 -2.32
N GLN A 27 1.62 -7.82 -3.40
CA GLN A 27 1.70 -9.28 -3.54
C GLN A 27 3.14 -9.79 -3.51
N MET A 28 4.10 -8.96 -3.89
CA MET A 28 5.54 -9.25 -3.84
C MET A 28 6.22 -8.81 -2.55
N ALA A 29 5.45 -8.29 -1.58
CA ALA A 29 5.95 -7.68 -0.35
C ALA A 29 6.98 -6.54 -0.60
N ASP A 30 6.94 -5.92 -1.79
CA ASP A 30 7.73 -4.74 -2.12
C ASP A 30 7.03 -3.48 -1.60
N TRP A 31 7.10 -3.31 -0.28
CA TRP A 31 6.44 -2.21 0.41
C TRP A 31 7.04 -0.84 0.07
N THR A 32 8.29 -0.79 -0.38
CA THR A 32 8.93 0.46 -0.83
C THR A 32 8.34 0.91 -2.16
N GLU A 33 8.21 0.00 -3.12
CA GLU A 33 7.60 0.33 -4.41
C GLU A 33 6.11 0.63 -4.28
N ALA A 34 5.39 -0.13 -3.45
CA ALA A 34 3.98 0.14 -3.16
C ALA A 34 3.76 1.55 -2.59
N ALA A 35 4.65 2.02 -1.71
CA ALA A 35 4.61 3.38 -1.17
C ALA A 35 4.89 4.44 -2.26
N ARG A 36 5.94 4.24 -3.07
CA ARG A 36 6.30 5.14 -4.17
C ARG A 36 5.14 5.30 -5.17
N LEU A 37 4.54 4.20 -5.60
CA LEU A 37 3.39 4.19 -6.52
C LEU A 37 2.15 4.83 -5.89
N THR A 38 1.96 4.69 -4.58
CA THR A 38 0.86 5.34 -3.86
C THR A 38 1.01 6.87 -3.87
N GLU A 39 2.22 7.37 -3.66
CA GLU A 39 2.52 8.82 -3.77
C GLU A 39 2.32 9.32 -5.20
N GLU A 40 2.78 8.56 -6.20
CA GLU A 40 2.58 8.85 -7.62
C GLU A 40 1.10 8.91 -7.99
N ARG A 41 0.27 7.98 -7.48
CA ARG A 41 -1.17 7.91 -7.76
C ARG A 41 -1.95 9.10 -7.19
N SER A 42 -1.50 9.68 -6.08
CA SER A 42 -2.27 10.61 -5.26
C SER A 42 -2.79 11.86 -6.03
N PRO A 43 -1.96 12.57 -6.82
CA PRO A 43 -2.44 13.73 -7.58
C PRO A 43 -3.51 13.38 -8.62
N TYR A 44 -3.42 12.20 -9.24
CA TYR A 44 -4.40 11.73 -10.22
C TYR A 44 -5.73 11.38 -9.57
N LEU A 45 -5.68 10.67 -8.43
CA LEU A 45 -6.88 10.34 -7.65
C LEU A 45 -7.62 11.61 -7.20
N MET A 46 -6.87 12.63 -6.73
CA MET A 46 -7.42 13.91 -6.30
C MET A 46 -7.96 14.77 -7.46
N SER A 47 -7.63 14.42 -8.70
CA SER A 47 -8.11 15.11 -9.90
C SER A 47 -9.42 14.55 -10.45
N ILE A 48 -9.89 13.38 -9.96
CA ILE A 48 -11.16 12.76 -10.37
C ILE A 48 -12.33 13.60 -9.87
N THR A 49 -13.19 14.06 -10.79
CA THR A 49 -14.42 14.77 -10.44
C THR A 49 -15.59 13.82 -10.09
N ALA A 50 -16.59 14.35 -9.39
CA ALA A 50 -17.77 13.60 -8.98
C ALA A 50 -18.74 13.28 -10.13
N GLU A 51 -18.75 14.11 -11.18
CA GLU A 51 -19.60 13.88 -12.36
C GLU A 51 -19.01 12.76 -13.22
N GLN A 52 -19.77 11.68 -13.35
CA GLN A 52 -19.29 10.45 -13.96
C GLN A 52 -20.39 9.77 -14.79
N THR A 53 -19.96 9.16 -15.89
CA THR A 53 -20.84 8.29 -16.68
C THR A 53 -21.04 6.95 -15.97
N PRO A 54 -22.07 6.16 -16.31
CA PRO A 54 -22.23 4.81 -15.76
C PRO A 54 -21.01 3.90 -15.98
N ALA A 55 -20.31 4.07 -17.11
CA ALA A 55 -19.10 3.30 -17.42
C ALA A 55 -17.93 3.68 -16.50
N SER A 56 -17.69 4.97 -16.27
CA SER A 56 -16.62 5.42 -15.38
C SER A 56 -16.89 5.04 -13.92
N LEU A 57 -18.15 5.06 -13.48
CA LEU A 57 -18.53 4.56 -12.16
C LEU A 57 -18.23 3.06 -11.98
N ALA A 58 -18.32 2.25 -13.04
CA ALA A 58 -17.95 0.84 -12.97
C ALA A 58 -16.45 0.65 -12.71
N LEU A 59 -15.60 1.48 -13.33
CA LEU A 59 -14.15 1.48 -13.08
C LEU A 59 -13.81 1.99 -11.67
N VAL A 60 -14.49 3.04 -11.19
CA VAL A 60 -14.31 3.54 -9.82
C VAL A 60 -14.65 2.47 -8.78
N ARG A 61 -15.71 1.67 -9.01
CA ARG A 61 -16.03 0.55 -8.10
C ARG A 61 -14.93 -0.52 -8.10
N GLN A 62 -14.30 -0.80 -9.24
CA GLN A 62 -13.16 -1.72 -9.29
C GLN A 62 -11.97 -1.18 -8.50
N LEU A 63 -11.64 0.10 -8.69
CA LEU A 63 -10.60 0.79 -7.93
C LEU A 63 -10.85 0.68 -6.42
N GLN A 64 -12.07 0.98 -5.96
CA GLN A 64 -12.45 0.90 -4.55
C GLN A 64 -12.33 -0.53 -3.99
N ALA A 65 -12.68 -1.54 -4.78
CA ALA A 65 -12.55 -2.94 -4.38
C ALA A 65 -11.08 -3.34 -4.17
N ILE A 66 -10.19 -2.94 -5.09
CA ILE A 66 -8.75 -3.18 -4.96
C ILE A 66 -8.19 -2.42 -3.75
N ASP A 67 -8.51 -1.14 -3.59
CA ASP A 67 -8.04 -0.35 -2.43
C ASP A 67 -8.48 -0.94 -1.09
N THR A 68 -9.69 -1.51 -1.04
CA THR A 68 -10.21 -2.17 0.17
C THR A 68 -9.39 -3.43 0.50
N ALA A 69 -9.10 -4.26 -0.50
CA ALA A 69 -8.27 -5.45 -0.34
C ALA A 69 -6.83 -5.09 0.04
N LEU A 70 -6.26 -4.07 -0.61
CA LEU A 70 -4.93 -3.54 -0.34
C LEU A 70 -4.80 -3.06 1.11
N LEU A 71 -5.78 -2.30 1.61
CA LEU A 71 -5.78 -1.82 2.98
C LEU A 71 -5.86 -2.98 3.99
N ALA A 72 -6.64 -4.02 3.70
CA ALA A 72 -6.71 -5.21 4.54
C ALA A 72 -5.37 -5.94 4.59
N ASN A 73 -4.71 -6.10 3.43
CA ASN A 73 -3.40 -6.75 3.33
C ASN A 73 -2.31 -5.95 4.07
N ALA A 74 -2.24 -4.64 3.84
CA ALA A 74 -1.27 -3.78 4.52
C ALA A 74 -1.41 -3.82 6.05
N LYS A 75 -2.65 -3.88 6.57
CA LYS A 75 -2.90 -4.05 8.02
C LYS A 75 -2.42 -5.40 8.54
N ALA A 76 -2.65 -6.48 7.79
CA ALA A 76 -2.19 -7.81 8.16
C ALA A 76 -0.65 -7.87 8.20
N ALA A 77 0.00 -7.38 7.15
CA ALA A 77 1.46 -7.32 7.07
C ALA A 77 2.09 -6.46 8.19
N GLN A 78 1.48 -5.31 8.52
CA GLN A 78 1.92 -4.48 9.65
C GLN A 78 1.82 -5.22 10.99
N ALA A 79 0.72 -5.95 11.21
CA ALA A 79 0.53 -6.71 12.44
C ALA A 79 1.55 -7.84 12.57
N GLU A 80 1.83 -8.56 11.48
CA GLU A 80 2.84 -9.61 11.41
C GLU A 80 4.24 -9.06 11.73
N LEU A 81 4.65 -7.98 11.05
CA LEU A 81 5.94 -7.33 11.28
C LEU A 81 6.11 -6.88 12.75
N GLN A 82 5.02 -6.40 13.38
CA GLN A 82 5.07 -6.00 14.79
C GLN A 82 5.31 -7.20 15.74
N VAL A 83 4.74 -8.37 15.44
CA VAL A 83 4.95 -9.60 16.20
C VAL A 83 6.38 -10.11 16.01
N GLU A 84 6.88 -10.11 14.78
CA GLU A 84 8.24 -10.53 14.46
C GLU A 84 9.28 -9.64 15.16
N TYR A 85 9.09 -8.33 15.12
CA TYR A 85 9.97 -7.38 15.78
C TYR A 85 10.06 -7.63 17.29
N ARG A 86 8.92 -7.80 17.98
CA ARG A 86 8.90 -8.10 19.42
C ARG A 86 9.65 -9.41 19.71
N THR A 87 9.40 -10.45 18.92
CA THR A 87 10.07 -11.74 19.06
C THR A 87 11.59 -11.63 18.88
N ALA A 88 12.05 -10.83 17.93
CA ALA A 88 13.48 -10.58 17.71
C ALA A 88 14.12 -9.86 18.90
N MET A 89 13.43 -8.85 19.45
CA MET A 89 13.90 -8.11 20.63
C MET A 89 13.96 -8.99 21.88
N ASP A 90 12.98 -9.86 22.09
CA ASP A 90 12.98 -10.81 23.20
C ASP A 90 14.17 -11.78 23.09
N ARG A 91 14.44 -12.30 21.89
CA ARG A 91 15.61 -13.18 21.65
C ARG A 91 16.93 -12.45 21.91
N LEU A 92 17.04 -11.19 21.49
CA LEU A 92 18.22 -10.37 21.75
C LEU A 92 18.44 -10.15 23.26
N SER A 93 17.37 -9.84 24.00
CA SER A 93 17.40 -9.69 25.45
C SER A 93 17.90 -10.97 26.15
N GLN A 94 17.35 -12.12 25.77
CA GLN A 94 17.75 -13.41 26.33
C GLN A 94 19.22 -13.73 26.02
N ALA A 95 19.67 -13.50 24.78
CA ALA A 95 21.07 -13.70 24.41
C ALA A 95 22.02 -12.82 25.23
N GLY A 96 21.65 -11.55 25.47
CA GLY A 96 22.39 -10.63 26.33
C GLY A 96 22.46 -11.10 27.79
N ALA A 97 21.35 -11.62 28.33
CA ALA A 97 21.31 -12.17 29.68
C ALA A 97 22.23 -13.40 29.84
N TYR A 98 22.24 -14.30 28.84
CA TYR A 98 23.14 -15.45 28.83
C TYR A 98 24.62 -15.02 28.75
N GLN A 99 24.94 -14.04 27.90
CA GLN A 99 26.30 -13.51 27.82
C GLN A 99 26.75 -12.91 29.16
N ALA A 100 25.90 -12.10 29.80
CA ALA A 100 26.21 -11.50 31.09
C ALA A 100 26.44 -12.57 32.17
N ALA A 101 25.61 -13.62 32.20
CA ALA A 101 25.78 -14.74 33.13
C ALA A 101 27.08 -15.52 32.89
N ALA A 102 27.55 -15.64 31.65
CA ALA A 102 28.81 -16.32 31.32
C ALA A 102 30.07 -15.49 31.65
N GLN A 103 29.92 -14.19 31.93
CA GLN A 103 31.00 -13.29 32.34
C GLN A 103 31.13 -13.18 33.88
N LEU A 104 30.24 -13.82 34.63
CA LEU A 104 30.27 -13.95 36.10
C LEU A 104 30.95 -15.27 36.51
#